data_AF-A0A5J6L537-F1
#
_entry.id   AF-A0A5J6L537-F1
#
_cell.length_a   1.000
_cell.length_b   1.000
_cell.length_c   1.000
_cell.angle_alpha   90.00
_cell.angle_beta   90.00
_cell.angle_gamma   90.00
#
_symmetry.space_group_name_H-M   'P 1'
#
loop_
_entity.id
_entity.type
_entity.pdbx_description
1 polymer ?
#
loop_
_entity_poly.entity_id
_entity_poly.type
_entity_poly.pdbx_seq_one_letter_code
_entity_poly.pdbx_strand_id
1 'polypeptide(L)'
;MLDLVSEDLETSAEFLDKTFLEPAAGDGNFLVAILQRKLRAVELRYPRDDWAETSLFALASIYGIELLEDNHHAAKTAMLDKFQGFHLEHGISCSEDTDLYRAAAFLIDVNIVRGDTLTGMDWQGDEIQFSWWDRVPGAQGVVQRKPFTLASMRSQGFDFTIYASYAACRIEKVYEGNTAGA
;
A
#
# COMPACT_ATOMS: atom_id res chain seq x y z
N MET A 1 -3.98 -12.85 -17.77
CA MET A 1 -3.83 -11.42 -18.11
C MET A 1 -3.02 -10.78 -16.99
N LEU A 2 -1.68 -10.84 -17.08
CA LEU A 2 -0.74 -10.30 -16.07
C LEU A 2 0.23 -9.26 -16.67
N ASP A 3 0.03 -8.91 -17.94
CA ASP A 3 0.92 -8.04 -18.72
C ASP A 3 0.31 -6.64 -18.92
N LEU A 4 -0.26 -6.09 -17.84
CA LEU A 4 -0.86 -4.74 -17.83
C LEU A 4 0.12 -3.66 -17.32
N VAL A 5 1.32 -4.07 -16.87
CA VAL A 5 2.42 -3.15 -16.56
C VAL A 5 3.48 -3.35 -17.62
N SER A 6 3.70 -2.34 -18.46
CA SER A 6 4.73 -2.41 -19.50
C SER A 6 6.12 -2.48 -18.88
N GLU A 7 7.04 -3.19 -19.53
CA GLU A 7 8.45 -3.25 -19.13
C GLU A 7 9.09 -1.85 -19.04
N ASP A 8 8.65 -0.92 -19.88
CA ASP A 8 9.06 0.50 -19.84
C ASP A 8 8.71 1.18 -18.52
N LEU A 9 7.57 0.83 -17.90
CA LEU A 9 7.21 1.37 -16.59
C LEU A 9 8.13 0.82 -15.51
N GLU A 10 8.51 -0.46 -15.61
CA GLU A 10 9.41 -1.09 -14.65
C GLU A 10 10.77 -0.44 -14.68
N THR A 11 11.37 -0.23 -15.86
CA THR A 11 12.72 0.32 -16.02
C THR A 11 12.86 1.78 -15.57
N SER A 12 11.75 2.50 -15.38
CA SER A 12 11.77 3.88 -14.89
C SER A 12 12.33 3.99 -13.47
N ALA A 13 13.09 5.06 -13.20
CA ALA A 13 13.64 5.35 -11.86
C ALA A 13 12.53 5.52 -10.79
N GLU A 14 11.34 5.93 -11.23
CA GLU A 14 10.17 6.22 -10.38
C GLU A 14 9.24 5.00 -10.21
N PHE A 15 9.58 3.83 -10.73
CA PHE A 15 8.68 2.66 -10.73
C PHE A 15 8.14 2.30 -9.34
N LEU A 16 8.95 2.44 -8.29
CA LEU A 16 8.51 2.17 -6.93
C LEU A 16 7.46 3.17 -6.45
N ASP A 17 7.57 4.43 -6.85
CA ASP A 17 6.67 5.51 -6.43
C ASP A 17 5.39 5.58 -7.29
N LYS A 18 5.35 4.90 -8.44
CA LYS A 18 4.13 4.78 -9.26
C LYS A 18 3.04 4.04 -8.50
N THR A 19 1.86 4.65 -8.40
CA THR A 19 0.70 4.06 -7.72
C THR A 19 -0.14 3.19 -8.64
N PHE A 20 -0.74 2.13 -8.09
CA PHE A 20 -1.61 1.19 -8.80
C PHE A 20 -2.91 1.00 -8.01
N LEU A 21 -4.05 0.97 -8.70
CA LEU A 21 -5.35 0.68 -8.12
C LEU A 21 -6.01 -0.47 -8.88
N GLU A 22 -6.36 -1.54 -8.17
CA GLU A 22 -7.22 -2.61 -8.68
C GLU A 22 -8.67 -2.42 -8.17
N PRO A 23 -9.64 -2.07 -9.04
CA PRO A 23 -11.03 -1.83 -8.63
C PRO A 23 -11.85 -3.07 -8.27
N ALA A 24 -11.38 -4.28 -8.55
CA ALA A 24 -12.04 -5.53 -8.18
C ALA A 24 -10.97 -6.59 -7.87
N ALA A 25 -10.37 -6.49 -6.69
CA ALA A 25 -9.14 -7.19 -6.35
C ALA A 25 -9.30 -8.72 -6.25
N GLY A 26 -10.51 -9.23 -6.07
CA GLY A 26 -10.76 -10.65 -5.85
C GLY A 26 -9.94 -11.15 -4.66
N ASP A 27 -9.30 -12.30 -4.82
CA ASP A 27 -8.37 -12.90 -3.85
C ASP A 27 -6.97 -12.27 -3.86
N GLY A 28 -6.76 -11.16 -4.59
CA GLY A 28 -5.52 -10.37 -4.55
C GLY A 28 -4.45 -10.81 -5.54
N ASN A 29 -4.71 -11.73 -6.46
CA ASN A 29 -3.71 -12.21 -7.44
C ASN A 29 -3.01 -11.07 -8.22
N PHE A 30 -3.76 -10.05 -8.65
CA PHE A 30 -3.18 -8.91 -9.36
C PHE A 30 -2.33 -8.03 -8.44
N LEU A 31 -2.82 -7.74 -7.23
CA LEU A 31 -2.09 -6.96 -6.23
C LEU A 31 -0.75 -7.63 -5.88
N VAL A 32 -0.76 -8.94 -5.65
CA VAL A 32 0.43 -9.74 -5.35
C VAL A 32 1.42 -9.73 -6.52
N ALA A 33 0.93 -9.82 -7.77
CA ALA A 33 1.80 -9.74 -8.93
C ALA A 33 2.49 -8.37 -9.06
N ILE A 34 1.77 -7.27 -8.80
CA ILE A 34 2.35 -5.91 -8.76
C ILE A 34 3.39 -5.80 -7.64
N LEU A 35 3.05 -6.28 -6.44
CA LEU A 35 3.96 -6.29 -5.30
C LEU A 35 5.24 -7.06 -5.62
N GLN A 36 5.13 -8.24 -6.23
CA GLN A 36 6.28 -9.04 -6.64
C GLN A 36 7.21 -8.28 -7.61
N ARG A 37 6.63 -7.58 -8.59
CA ARG A 37 7.40 -6.79 -9.57
C ARG A 37 8.13 -5.63 -8.87
N LYS A 38 7.47 -4.94 -7.95
CA LYS A 38 8.09 -3.87 -7.15
C LYS A 38 9.17 -4.38 -6.20
N LEU A 39 8.94 -5.49 -5.49
CA LEU A 39 9.94 -6.09 -4.60
C LEU A 39 11.20 -6.54 -5.38
N ARG A 40 11.03 -7.11 -6.57
CA ARG A 40 12.16 -7.40 -7.47
C ARG A 40 12.92 -6.13 -7.85
N ALA A 41 12.23 -5.02 -8.09
CA ALA A 41 12.89 -3.74 -8.35
C ALA A 41 13.65 -3.22 -7.11
N VAL A 42 13.15 -3.47 -5.89
CA VAL A 42 13.88 -3.17 -4.64
C VAL A 42 15.19 -3.93 -4.60
N GLU A 43 15.17 -5.25 -4.79
CA GLU A 43 16.37 -6.09 -4.81
C GLU A 43 17.41 -5.64 -5.83
N LEU A 44 16.96 -5.27 -7.04
CA LEU A 44 17.86 -4.94 -8.14
C LEU A 44 18.50 -3.55 -8.02
N ARG A 45 17.87 -2.60 -7.32
CA ARG A 45 18.22 -1.17 -7.39
C ARG A 45 18.72 -0.58 -6.09
N TYR A 46 18.40 -1.20 -4.96
CA TYR A 46 18.69 -0.64 -3.64
C TYR A 46 19.67 -1.54 -2.89
N PRO A 47 20.55 -0.97 -2.06
CA PRO A 47 21.39 -1.77 -1.19
C PRO A 47 20.53 -2.53 -0.17
N ARG A 48 21.01 -3.69 0.28
CA ARG A 48 20.27 -4.59 1.17
C ARG A 48 19.77 -3.92 2.45
N ASP A 49 20.54 -2.98 2.99
CA ASP A 49 20.20 -2.25 4.22
C ASP A 49 18.95 -1.34 4.04
N ASP A 50 18.63 -0.95 2.81
CA ASP A 50 17.47 -0.11 2.49
C ASP A 50 16.22 -0.93 2.12
N TRP A 51 16.32 -2.26 1.99
CA TRP A 51 15.22 -3.09 1.48
C TRP A 51 13.99 -3.06 2.38
N ALA A 52 14.16 -3.04 3.71
CA ALA A 52 13.06 -2.96 4.65
C ALA A 52 12.24 -1.67 4.47
N GLU A 53 12.93 -0.52 4.39
CA GLU A 53 12.27 0.77 4.18
C GLU A 53 11.65 0.87 2.76
N THR A 54 12.42 0.47 1.75
CA THR A 54 12.03 0.63 0.34
C THR A 54 10.88 -0.30 -0.05
N SER A 55 10.80 -1.50 0.51
CA SER A 55 9.69 -2.42 0.31
C SER A 55 8.38 -1.90 0.92
N LEU A 56 8.42 -1.17 2.04
CA LEU A 56 7.23 -0.51 2.59
C LEU A 56 6.71 0.57 1.63
N PHE A 57 7.60 1.32 0.97
CA PHE A 57 7.19 2.27 -0.08
C PHE A 57 6.57 1.57 -1.29
N ALA A 58 7.12 0.42 -1.69
CA ALA A 58 6.52 -0.41 -2.74
C ALA A 58 5.08 -0.79 -2.38
N LEU A 59 4.86 -1.22 -1.14
CA LEU A 59 3.54 -1.63 -0.64
C LEU A 59 2.57 -0.44 -0.52
N ALA A 60 3.04 0.71 -0.02
CA ALA A 60 2.26 1.94 0.14
C ALA A 60 1.71 2.49 -1.19
N SER A 61 2.32 2.12 -2.32
CA SER A 61 1.89 2.51 -3.66
C SER A 61 0.80 1.62 -4.28
N ILE A 62 0.39 0.54 -3.61
CA ILE A 62 -0.58 -0.42 -4.12
C ILE A 62 -1.91 -0.24 -3.39
N TYR A 63 -3.00 -0.10 -4.16
CA TYR A 63 -4.36 0.10 -3.69
C TYR A 63 -5.29 -0.94 -4.32
N GLY A 64 -6.36 -1.30 -3.60
CA GLY A 64 -7.33 -2.26 -4.08
C GLY A 64 -8.71 -2.02 -3.47
N ILE A 65 -9.75 -2.37 -4.23
CA ILE A 65 -11.13 -2.44 -3.75
C ILE A 65 -11.64 -3.84 -4.01
N GLU A 66 -12.31 -4.42 -3.02
CA GLU A 66 -12.98 -5.70 -3.18
C GLU A 66 -14.35 -5.69 -2.50
N LEU A 67 -15.36 -6.22 -3.17
CA LEU A 67 -16.73 -6.19 -2.68
C LEU A 67 -16.99 -7.27 -1.63
N LEU A 68 -16.52 -8.49 -1.90
CA LEU A 68 -16.82 -9.65 -1.06
C LEU A 68 -15.84 -9.75 0.10
N GLU A 69 -16.36 -10.03 1.29
CA GLU A 69 -15.57 -10.05 2.54
C GLU A 69 -14.47 -11.12 2.54
N ASP A 70 -14.79 -12.32 2.09
CA ASP A 70 -13.87 -13.44 1.98
C ASP A 70 -12.73 -13.14 1.00
N ASN A 71 -13.05 -12.61 -0.18
CA ASN A 71 -12.06 -12.14 -1.14
C ASN A 71 -11.19 -11.01 -0.58
N HIS A 72 -11.80 -10.02 0.08
CA HIS A 72 -11.07 -8.91 0.70
C HIS A 72 -10.07 -9.39 1.75
N HIS A 73 -10.49 -10.31 2.63
CA HIS A 73 -9.58 -10.94 3.60
C HIS A 73 -8.49 -11.78 2.93
N ALA A 74 -8.83 -12.56 1.89
CA ALA A 74 -7.87 -13.35 1.14
C ALA A 74 -6.81 -12.46 0.47
N ALA A 75 -7.22 -11.35 -0.16
CA ALA A 75 -6.33 -10.40 -0.81
C ALA A 75 -5.34 -9.76 0.17
N LYS A 76 -5.81 -9.33 1.34
CA LYS A 76 -4.94 -8.75 2.38
C LYS A 76 -3.93 -9.77 2.90
N THR A 77 -4.39 -10.99 3.13
CA THR A 77 -3.53 -12.11 3.60
C THR A 77 -2.47 -12.42 2.56
N ALA A 78 -2.85 -12.60 1.29
CA ALA A 78 -1.92 -12.91 0.21
C ALA A 78 -0.87 -11.81 -0.02
N MET A 79 -1.25 -10.53 0.11
CA MET A 79 -0.33 -9.39 0.06
C MET A 79 0.68 -9.42 1.21
N LEU A 80 0.22 -9.66 2.44
CA LEU A 80 1.07 -9.69 3.62
C LEU A 80 2.01 -10.91 3.60
N ASP A 81 1.51 -12.08 3.20
CA ASP A 81 2.30 -13.30 3.04
C ASP A 81 3.39 -13.11 1.98
N LYS A 82 3.08 -12.46 0.85
CA LYS A 82 4.07 -12.17 -0.18
C LYS A 82 5.17 -11.23 0.34
N PHE A 83 4.78 -10.20 1.08
CA PHE A 83 5.71 -9.24 1.69
C PHE A 83 6.60 -9.90 2.74
N GLN A 84 6.02 -10.69 3.64
CA GLN A 84 6.75 -11.42 4.67
C GLN A 84 7.70 -12.45 4.06
N GLY A 85 7.22 -13.22 3.07
CA GLY A 85 8.01 -14.23 2.36
C GLY A 85 9.28 -13.64 1.73
N PHE A 86 9.15 -12.48 1.07
CA PHE A 86 10.30 -11.74 0.53
C PHE A 86 11.37 -11.44 1.58
N HIS A 87 10.98 -10.96 2.77
CA HIS A 87 11.95 -10.66 3.82
C HIS A 87 12.56 -11.92 4.45
N LEU A 88 11.75 -12.96 4.64
CA LEU A 88 12.20 -14.24 5.18
C LEU A 88 13.24 -14.91 4.26
N GLU A 89 12.99 -14.93 2.95
CA GLU A 89 13.90 -15.44 1.92
C GLU A 89 15.27 -14.75 1.97
N HIS A 90 15.31 -13.49 2.43
CA HIS A 90 16.52 -12.68 2.54
C HIS A 90 17.08 -12.57 3.97
N GLY A 91 16.55 -13.33 4.93
CA GLY A 91 17.03 -13.35 6.32
C GLY A 91 16.80 -12.04 7.07
N ILE A 92 15.76 -11.28 6.70
CA ILE A 92 15.32 -10.06 7.40
C ILE A 92 14.13 -10.42 8.29
N SER A 93 14.19 -10.04 9.57
CA SER A 93 13.10 -10.33 10.51
C SER A 93 11.84 -9.53 10.17
N CYS A 94 10.78 -10.26 9.78
CA CYS A 94 9.46 -9.71 9.49
C CYS A 94 8.41 -10.61 10.16
N SER A 95 8.07 -10.28 11.40
CA SER A 95 7.07 -11.00 12.21
C SER A 95 6.19 -10.00 12.94
N GLU A 96 5.08 -10.44 13.52
CA GLU A 96 4.08 -9.58 14.17
C GLU A 96 4.63 -8.61 15.23
N ASP A 97 5.81 -8.89 15.79
CA ASP A 97 6.51 -8.06 16.77
C ASP A 97 7.44 -7.01 16.16
N THR A 98 7.68 -7.04 14.85
CA THR A 98 8.56 -6.09 14.17
C THR A 98 7.80 -4.90 13.61
N ASP A 99 8.43 -3.73 13.64
CA ASP A 99 7.93 -2.51 13.01
C ASP A 99 7.62 -2.71 11.52
N LEU A 100 8.49 -3.47 10.83
CA LEU A 100 8.37 -3.78 9.42
C LEU A 100 7.04 -4.51 9.11
N TYR A 101 6.71 -5.55 9.87
CA TYR A 101 5.45 -6.28 9.69
C TYR A 101 4.25 -5.42 10.05
N ARG A 102 4.30 -4.70 11.17
CA ARG A 102 3.19 -3.87 11.64
C ARG A 102 2.88 -2.74 10.68
N ALA A 103 3.91 -2.09 10.13
CA ALA A 103 3.77 -1.11 9.07
C ALA A 103 3.18 -1.73 7.81
N ALA A 104 3.65 -2.90 7.38
CA ALA A 104 3.12 -3.57 6.20
C ALA A 104 1.64 -3.94 6.33
N ALA A 105 1.26 -4.54 7.47
CA ALA A 105 -0.11 -4.88 7.78
C ALA A 105 -1.00 -3.63 7.81
N PHE A 106 -0.52 -2.54 8.40
CA PHE A 106 -1.25 -1.27 8.43
C PHE A 106 -1.44 -0.67 7.04
N LEU A 107 -0.39 -0.62 6.21
CA LEU A 107 -0.46 -0.11 4.84
C LEU A 107 -1.47 -0.90 4.01
N ILE A 108 -1.45 -2.23 4.11
CA ILE A 108 -2.42 -3.12 3.45
C ILE A 108 -3.83 -2.84 3.95
N ASP A 109 -4.02 -2.66 5.26
CA ASP A 109 -5.33 -2.40 5.86
C ASP A 109 -5.99 -1.13 5.33
N VAL A 110 -5.22 -0.05 5.20
CA VAL A 110 -5.74 1.27 4.79
C VAL A 110 -5.68 1.54 3.29
N ASN A 111 -5.07 0.65 2.50
CA ASN A 111 -4.99 0.75 1.05
C ASN A 111 -5.85 -0.30 0.31
N ILE A 112 -6.18 -1.43 0.96
CA ILE A 112 -7.04 -2.47 0.39
C ILE A 112 -8.39 -2.42 1.11
N VAL A 113 -9.38 -1.80 0.49
CA VAL A 113 -10.67 -1.46 1.11
C VAL A 113 -11.76 -2.41 0.66
N ARG A 114 -12.63 -2.80 1.60
CA ARG A 114 -13.85 -3.54 1.26
C ARG A 114 -14.94 -2.56 0.82
N GLY A 115 -15.40 -2.65 -0.42
CA GLY A 115 -16.41 -1.75 -0.94
C GLY A 115 -16.84 -2.06 -2.37
N ASP A 116 -17.84 -1.33 -2.84
CA ASP A 116 -18.29 -1.39 -4.22
C ASP A 116 -17.67 -0.23 -5.00
N THR A 117 -16.73 -0.55 -5.89
CA THR A 117 -16.12 0.44 -6.75
C THR A 117 -17.16 1.23 -7.53
N LEU A 118 -18.22 0.62 -8.05
CA LEU A 118 -19.20 1.32 -8.90
C LEU A 118 -19.89 2.44 -8.14
N THR A 119 -20.40 2.14 -6.94
CA THR A 119 -21.08 3.13 -6.09
C THR A 119 -20.10 4.06 -5.40
N GLY A 120 -18.87 3.62 -5.17
CA GLY A 120 -17.86 4.33 -4.39
C GLY A 120 -18.12 4.28 -2.89
N MET A 121 -18.92 3.33 -2.43
CA MET A 121 -19.26 3.14 -1.01
C MET A 121 -18.57 1.89 -0.45
N ASP A 122 -18.15 1.97 0.80
CA ASP A 122 -17.64 0.85 1.55
C ASP A 122 -18.77 -0.06 2.05
N TRP A 123 -18.41 -1.10 2.79
CA TRP A 123 -19.37 -2.07 3.34
C TRP A 123 -20.27 -1.51 4.46
N GLN A 124 -19.93 -0.35 5.03
CA GLN A 124 -20.73 0.35 6.04
C GLN A 124 -21.69 1.36 5.40
N GLY A 125 -21.51 1.67 4.12
CA GLY A 125 -22.29 2.66 3.38
C GLY A 125 -21.67 4.05 3.37
N ASP A 126 -20.43 4.19 3.84
CA ASP A 126 -19.65 5.42 3.80
C ASP A 126 -18.83 5.50 2.50
N GLU A 127 -18.39 6.70 2.12
CA GLU A 127 -17.56 6.85 0.92
C GLU A 127 -16.21 6.12 1.08
N ILE A 128 -15.80 5.36 0.06
CA ILE A 128 -14.50 4.68 0.05
C ILE A 128 -13.39 5.73 0.18
N GLN A 129 -12.60 5.60 1.25
CA GLN A 129 -11.42 6.42 1.50
C GLN A 129 -10.14 5.60 1.38
N PHE A 130 -9.12 6.22 0.79
CA PHE A 130 -7.77 5.69 0.72
C PHE A 130 -6.79 6.60 1.46
N SER A 131 -5.59 6.09 1.67
CA SER A 131 -4.48 6.84 2.28
C SER A 131 -3.42 7.12 1.24
N TRP A 132 -3.24 8.38 0.84
CA TRP A 132 -2.08 8.76 0.03
C TRP A 132 -0.85 8.92 0.92
N TRP A 133 0.30 8.46 0.46
CA TRP A 133 1.55 8.40 1.23
C TRP A 133 2.63 9.26 0.58
N ASP A 134 2.72 10.53 0.97
CA ASP A 134 3.74 11.44 0.43
C ASP A 134 5.06 11.28 1.17
N ARG A 135 6.14 11.04 0.43
CA ARG A 135 7.50 11.16 0.96
C ARG A 135 7.77 12.62 1.35
N VAL A 136 8.33 12.84 2.53
CA VAL A 136 8.70 14.18 2.98
C VAL A 136 10.07 14.57 2.39
N PRO A 137 10.17 15.63 1.56
CA PRO A 137 11.44 16.03 0.97
C PRO A 137 12.50 16.34 2.04
N GLY A 138 13.71 15.79 1.87
CA GLY A 138 14.82 15.98 2.80
C GLY A 138 14.73 15.13 4.09
N ALA A 139 13.72 14.27 4.24
CA ALA A 139 13.58 13.37 5.37
C ALA A 139 13.43 11.91 4.88
N GLN A 140 14.55 11.19 4.81
CA GLN A 140 14.58 9.79 4.37
C GLN A 140 13.62 8.93 5.21
N GLY A 141 12.89 8.04 4.54
CA GLY A 141 11.90 7.15 5.15
C GLY A 141 10.74 7.83 5.87
N VAL A 142 10.60 9.16 5.80
CA VAL A 142 9.48 9.87 6.42
C VAL A 142 8.35 10.07 5.42
N VAL A 143 7.14 9.76 5.85
CA VAL A 143 5.91 9.92 5.07
C VAL A 143 4.90 10.79 5.79
N GLN A 144 4.06 11.47 5.01
CA GLN A 144 2.85 12.11 5.45
C GLN A 144 1.65 11.41 4.82
N ARG A 145 0.75 10.89 5.67
CA ARG A 145 -0.52 10.28 5.24
C ARG A 145 -1.53 11.38 4.91
N LYS A 146 -2.15 11.31 3.74
CA LYS A 146 -3.20 12.22 3.27
C LYS A 146 -4.41 11.42 2.77
N PRO A 147 -5.45 11.24 3.60
CA PRO A 147 -6.65 10.57 3.13
C PRO A 147 -7.36 11.32 2.02
N PHE A 148 -8.00 10.57 1.12
CA PHE A 148 -8.83 11.09 0.02
C PHE A 148 -9.92 10.08 -0.32
N THR A 149 -11.02 10.54 -0.92
CA THR A 149 -12.13 9.69 -1.35
C THR A 149 -11.94 9.15 -2.77
N LEU A 150 -12.51 7.98 -3.08
CA LEU A 150 -12.56 7.48 -4.45
C LEU A 150 -13.30 8.45 -5.39
N ALA A 151 -14.31 9.15 -4.87
CA ALA A 151 -15.10 10.13 -5.61
C ALA A 151 -14.23 11.28 -6.12
N SER A 152 -13.34 11.81 -5.29
CA SER A 152 -12.46 12.92 -5.66
C SER A 152 -11.48 12.52 -6.78
N MET A 153 -10.91 11.32 -6.70
CA MET A 153 -10.05 10.76 -7.75
C MET A 153 -10.76 10.69 -9.11
N ARG A 154 -12.05 10.33 -9.16
CA ARG A 154 -12.86 10.30 -10.40
C ARG A 154 -13.10 11.68 -10.99
N SER A 155 -13.22 12.69 -10.15
CA SER A 155 -13.42 14.08 -10.56
C SER A 155 -12.13 14.80 -11.03
N GLN A 156 -11.00 14.07 -11.09
CA GLN A 156 -9.67 14.59 -11.40
C GLN A 156 -9.19 15.72 -10.45
N GLY A 157 -9.62 15.67 -9.19
CA GLY A 157 -9.12 16.52 -8.12
C GLY A 157 -9.19 15.78 -6.80
N PHE A 158 -8.05 15.50 -6.18
CA PHE A 158 -8.01 14.87 -4.87
C PHE A 158 -8.53 15.82 -3.78
N ASP A 159 -9.46 15.34 -2.96
CA ASP A 159 -10.03 16.03 -1.80
C ASP A 159 -9.19 15.78 -0.55
N PHE A 160 -7.86 15.89 -0.69
CA PHE A 160 -6.93 15.56 0.40
C PHE A 160 -7.36 16.23 1.69
N THR A 161 -7.84 15.41 2.62
CA THR A 161 -8.27 15.88 3.91
C THR A 161 -7.06 15.78 4.83
N ILE A 162 -6.44 16.91 5.15
CA ILE A 162 -5.33 16.94 6.11
C ILE A 162 -5.94 16.89 7.50
N TYR A 163 -6.07 15.69 8.05
CA TYR A 163 -6.40 15.53 9.46
C TYR A 163 -5.17 15.87 10.31
N ALA A 164 -5.37 16.65 11.37
CA ALA A 164 -4.31 16.98 12.32
C ALA A 164 -3.71 15.72 13.00
N SER A 165 -4.43 14.60 12.97
CA SER A 165 -4.01 13.30 13.52
C SER A 165 -2.93 12.59 12.70
N TYR A 166 -2.63 12.98 11.46
CA TYR A 166 -1.63 12.33 10.61
C TYR A 166 -0.35 13.16 10.47
N ALA A 167 0.35 13.36 11.58
CA ALA A 167 1.68 13.95 11.57
C ALA A 167 2.66 13.11 10.72
N ALA A 168 3.64 13.76 10.11
CA ALA A 168 4.69 13.07 9.38
C ALA A 168 5.46 12.12 10.32
N CYS A 169 5.67 10.89 9.88
CA CYS A 169 6.34 9.86 10.67
C CYS A 169 7.19 8.96 9.77
N ARG A 170 8.05 8.15 10.39
CA ARG A 170 8.82 7.11 9.69
C ARG A 170 7.87 6.07 9.09
N ILE A 171 8.13 5.59 7.88
CA ILE A 171 7.25 4.66 7.17
C ILE A 171 7.09 3.33 7.94
N GLU A 172 8.14 2.88 8.63
CA GLU A 172 8.08 1.71 9.51
C GLU A 172 7.26 1.95 10.80
N LYS A 173 6.83 3.19 11.07
CA LYS A 173 6.06 3.59 12.26
C LYS A 173 4.64 4.08 11.95
N VAL A 174 4.17 3.95 10.72
CA VAL A 174 2.84 4.45 10.30
C VAL A 174 1.67 3.88 11.09
N TYR A 175 1.85 2.70 11.69
CA TYR A 175 0.86 2.04 12.51
C TYR A 175 0.66 2.70 13.89
N GLU A 176 1.63 3.50 14.37
CA GLU A 176 1.57 4.12 15.70
C GLU A 176 0.59 5.31 15.74
N GLY A 177 0.47 6.05 14.63
CA GLY A 177 -0.33 7.28 14.54
C GLY A 177 -1.85 7.08 14.49
N ASN A 178 -2.35 5.85 14.47
CA ASN A 178 -3.77 5.53 14.28
C ASN A 178 -4.46 4.95 15.53
N THR A 179 -3.87 5.10 16.72
CA THR A 179 -4.50 4.69 18.00
C THR A 179 -5.62 5.65 18.49
N ALA A 180 -6.14 6.51 17.61
CA ALA A 180 -7.25 7.41 17.90
C ALA A 180 -8.33 7.28 16.82
N GLY A 181 -9.18 6.25 16.93
CA GLY A 181 -10.35 6.09 16.06
C GLY A 181 -10.72 4.64 15.79
N ALA A 182 -11.11 3.91 16.85
CA ALA A 182 -11.95 2.71 16.78
C ALA A 182 -13.25 3.02 17.52
#